data_AF-A0A645AP31-F1
#
_entry.id   AF-A0A645AP31-F1
#
_cell.length_a   1.000
_cell.length_b   1.000
_cell.length_c   1.000
_cell.angle_alpha   90.00
_cell.angle_beta   90.00
_cell.angle_gamma   90.00
#
_symmetry.space_group_name_H-M   'P 1'
#
loop_
_entity.id
_entity.type
_entity.pdbx_description
1 polymer ?
#
loop_
_entity_poly.entity_id
_entity_poly.type
_entity_poly.pdbx_seq_one_letter_code
_entity_poly.pdbx_strand_id
1 'polypeptide(L)' 'MEQFEYKTLFTDAKGVLGGKVNESQLQADLNELRQQGWELVNTVATAQSYGSTRWLISIFKRKM' A
#
# COMPACT_ATOMS: atom_id res chain seq x y z
N MET A 1 -22.03 9.16 -14.92
CA MET A 1 -21.36 8.52 -13.77
C MET A 1 -19.96 9.11 -13.67
N GLU A 2 -19.46 9.33 -12.46
CA GLU A 2 -18.06 9.75 -12.28
C GLU A 2 -17.12 8.61 -12.71
N GLN A 3 -16.05 8.94 -13.43
CA GLN A 3 -15.02 7.98 -13.85
C GLN A 3 -13.84 8.05 -12.88
N PHE A 4 -13.29 6.89 -12.54
CA PHE A 4 -12.18 6.76 -11.62
C PHE A 4 -11.07 5.91 -12.22
N GLU A 5 -9.84 6.33 -11.99
CA GLU A 5 -8.62 5.56 -12.18
C GLU A 5 -8.24 4.89 -10.85
N TYR A 6 -7.73 3.66 -10.89
CA TYR A 6 -7.28 2.93 -9.69
C TYR A 6 -5.81 2.57 -9.77
N LYS A 7 -5.14 2.58 -8.62
CA LYS A 7 -3.72 2.22 -8.47
C LYS A 7 -3.50 1.35 -7.24
N THR A 8 -2.56 0.41 -7.32
CA THR A 8 -2.14 -0.43 -6.21
C THR A 8 -0.65 -0.21 -5.89
N LEU A 9 -0.33 -0.09 -4.61
CA LEU A 9 1.03 -0.01 -4.07
C LEU A 9 1.32 -1.25 -3.25
N PHE A 10 2.37 -1.98 -3.60
CA PHE A 10 2.85 -3.15 -2.85
C PHE A 10 4.05 -2.75 -2.00
N THR A 11 3.89 -2.77 -0.68
CA THR A 11 4.97 -2.51 0.27
C THR A 11 5.43 -3.82 0.87
N ASP A 12 6.70 -4.19 0.67
CA ASP A 12 7.29 -5.43 1.20
C ASP A 12 7.57 -5.32 2.70
N ALA A 13 7.12 -6.33 3.45
CA ALA A 13 7.43 -6.49 4.86
C ALA A 13 8.78 -7.23 5.00
N LYS A 14 9.88 -6.48 4.85
CA LYS A 14 11.26 -7.01 4.84
C LYS A 14 11.79 -7.31 6.26
N GLY A 15 12.73 -8.25 6.37
CA GLY A 15 13.44 -8.60 7.62
C GLY A 15 13.84 -10.08 7.67
N VAL A 16 14.90 -10.43 8.41
CA VAL A 16 15.42 -11.82 8.51
C VAL A 16 14.38 -12.80 9.11
N LEU A 17 13.40 -12.29 9.85
CA LEU A 17 12.26 -13.03 10.40
C LEU A 17 10.93 -12.72 9.69
N GLY A 18 10.95 -11.93 8.61
CA GLY A 18 9.76 -11.39 7.93
C GLY A 18 8.96 -10.39 8.77
N GLY A 19 8.01 -9.69 8.13
CA GLY A 19 6.88 -9.08 8.85
C GLY A 19 7.05 -7.63 9.33
N LYS A 20 8.18 -6.94 9.10
CA LYS A 20 8.28 -5.51 9.44
C LYS A 20 8.25 -4.64 8.19
N VAL A 21 7.20 -3.84 8.06
CA VAL A 21 7.14 -2.77 7.06
C VAL A 21 8.02 -1.61 7.53
N ASN A 22 8.77 -1.01 6.61
CA ASN A 22 9.43 0.25 6.89
C ASN A 22 8.37 1.37 6.95
N GLU A 23 7.97 1.75 8.16
CA GLU A 23 6.92 2.73 8.42
C GLU A 23 7.22 4.09 7.78
N SER A 24 8.46 4.57 7.88
CA SER A 24 8.85 5.87 7.29
C SER A 24 8.78 5.85 5.77
N GLN A 25 9.19 4.75 5.12
CA GLN A 25 9.07 4.62 3.67
C GLN A 25 7.61 4.54 3.24
N LEU A 26 6.81 3.70 3.91
CA LEU A 26 5.38 3.59 3.62
C LEU A 26 4.71 4.97 3.74
N GLN A 27 4.96 5.70 4.82
CA GLN A 27 4.39 7.03 5.02
C GLN A 27 4.83 8.03 3.94
N ALA A 28 6.08 7.96 3.49
CA ALA A 28 6.56 8.80 2.38
C ALA A 28 5.79 8.48 1.08
N ASP A 29 5.66 7.20 0.73
CA ASP A 29 4.96 6.76 -0.48
C ASP A 29 3.47 7.18 -0.46
N LEU A 30 2.80 7.03 0.69
CA LEU A 30 1.40 7.44 0.87
C LEU A 30 1.23 8.96 0.67
N ASN A 31 2.15 9.75 1.22
CA ASN A 31 2.11 11.21 1.08
C ASN A 31 2.41 11.66 -0.35
N GLU A 32 3.34 11.01 -1.04
CA GLU A 32 3.64 11.30 -2.44
C GLU A 32 2.40 11.02 -3.33
N LEU A 33 1.74 9.88 -3.13
CA LEU A 33 0.53 9.55 -3.87
C LEU A 33 -0.62 10.52 -3.58
N ARG A 34 -0.78 10.95 -2.33
CA ARG A 34 -1.73 12.02 -1.96
C ARG A 34 -1.43 13.31 -2.74
N GLN A 35 -0.16 13.72 -2.85
CA GLN A 35 0.23 14.92 -3.60
C GLN A 35 -0.08 14.80 -5.10
N GLN A 36 -0.02 13.59 -5.65
CA GLN A 36 -0.41 13.28 -7.04
C GLN A 36 -1.94 13.19 -7.25
N GLY A 37 -2.75 13.42 -6.22
CA GLY A 37 -4.21 13.40 -6.27
C GLY A 37 -4.84 12.02 -6.06
N TRP A 38 -4.07 11.02 -5.63
CA TRP A 38 -4.60 9.70 -5.28
C TRP A 38 -5.20 9.69 -3.87
N GLU A 39 -6.40 9.15 -3.75
CA GLU A 39 -7.09 8.91 -2.48
C GLU A 39 -6.90 7.45 -2.06
N LEU A 40 -6.35 7.21 -0.87
CA LEU A 40 -6.25 5.86 -0.29
C LEU A 40 -7.64 5.38 0.10
N VAL A 41 -8.07 4.23 -0.43
CA VAL A 41 -9.42 3.67 -0.17
C VAL A 41 -9.39 2.37 0.63
N ASN A 42 -8.32 1.60 0.54
CA ASN A 42 -8.19 0.35 1.28
C ASN A 42 -6.71 -0.03 1.45
N THR A 43 -6.41 -0.78 2.50
CA THR A 43 -5.12 -1.40 2.72
C THR A 43 -5.34 -2.82 3.22
N VAL A 44 -4.72 -3.80 2.56
CA VAL A 44 -4.81 -5.22 2.93
C VAL A 44 -3.41 -5.80 3.14
N ALA A 45 -3.22 -6.54 4.23
CA ALA A 45 -2.01 -7.31 4.45
C ALA A 45 -2.15 -8.69 3.82
N THR A 46 -1.17 -9.12 3.03
CA THR A 46 -1.10 -10.49 2.54
C THR A 46 -0.23 -11.32 3.47
N ALA A 47 -0.70 -12.53 3.80
CA ALA A 47 0.09 -13.49 4.55
C ALA A 47 0.92 -14.38 3.60
N GLN A 48 2.09 -14.81 4.07
CA GLN A 48 2.90 -15.88 3.50
C GLN A 48 3.23 -16.91 4.59
N SER A 49 3.31 -18.18 4.17
CA SER A 49 3.70 -19.32 5.00
C SER A 49 2.95 -19.32 6.34
N TYR A 50 3.65 -19.49 7.46
CA TYR A 50 3.13 -19.57 8.85
C TYR A 50 2.44 -18.29 9.38
N GLY A 51 1.73 -17.54 8.54
CA GLY A 51 0.99 -16.33 8.93
C GLY A 51 1.81 -15.04 8.95
N SER A 52 3.07 -15.07 8.49
CA SER A 52 3.88 -13.85 8.40
C SER A 52 3.37 -12.93 7.29
N THR A 53 3.35 -11.61 7.51
CA THR A 53 2.98 -10.66 6.46
C THR A 53 4.06 -10.60 5.38
N ARG A 54 3.66 -10.69 4.11
CA ARG A 54 4.53 -10.54 2.94
C ARG A 54 4.44 -9.16 2.35
N TRP A 55 3.23 -8.72 2.02
CA TRP A 55 3.00 -7.38 1.50
C TRP A 55 1.91 -6.67 2.29
N LEU A 56 2.06 -5.36 2.37
CA LEU A 56 0.96 -4.45 2.58
C LEU A 56 0.55 -3.90 1.21
N ILE A 57 -0.66 -4.20 0.77
CA ILE A 57 -1.20 -3.73 -0.51
C ILE A 57 -2.14 -2.56 -0.22
N SER A 58 -1.77 -1.36 -0.66
CA SER A 58 -2.61 -0.17 -0.56
C SER A 58 -3.28 0.13 -1.89
N ILE A 59 -4.59 0.33 -1.88
CA ILE A 59 -5.43 0.57 -3.05
C ILE A 59 -5.87 2.04 -3.04
N PHE A 60 -5.72 2.69 -4.18
CA PHE A 60 -6.05 4.10 -4.36
C PHE A 60 -7.04 4.28 -5.51
N LYS A 61 -7.81 5.36 -5.43
CA LYS A 61 -8.62 5.87 -6.56
C LYS A 61 -8.28 7.33 -6.82
N ARG A 62 -8.51 7.79 -8.06
CA ARG A 62 -8.45 9.21 -8.44
C ARG A 62 -9.53 9.47 -9.48
N LYS A 63 -10.21 10.62 -9.37
CA LYS A 63 -11.24 11.02 -10.35
C LYS A 63 -10.56 11.38 -11.69
N MET A 64 -11.13 10.90 -12.79
CA MET A 64 -10.73 11.31 -14.16
C MET A 64 -11.48 12.57 -14.58
#